data_AF-A0A7G7BMX6-F1
#
_entry.id   AF-A0A7G7BMX6-F1
#
_cell.length_a   1.000
_cell.length_b   1.000
_cell.length_c   1.000
_cell.angle_alpha   90.00
_cell.angle_beta   90.00
_cell.angle_gamma   90.00
#
_symmetry.space_group_name_H-M   'P 1'
#
loop_
_entity.id
_entity.type
_entity.pdbx_description
1 polymer ?
#
loop_
_entity_poly.entity_id
_entity_poly.type
_entity_poly.pdbx_seq_one_letter_code
_entity_poly.pdbx_strand_id
1 'polypeptide(L)'
;MLSIGALRAHLLAARLAGPVATTRENSLRSYRLFAARDPRVTLGLDAEWVWGERDLLRLMADKCGVSPDPACVSGSDVIDPELTLAGLEAFADRLAAAAKRRAPVLFGTGHPHRLLGFYAELADALSAVGCPVLTPAQGRCVDITTRFGVRTYSIDYVRRVALVREPGVRGADDVTGAHTHSPLPVRAVLEEAADRHGLLPELVIGDHGWVCGAGQLGIEAIGLADTDDPALFVGEAEGRVSVAVPLDDAVHSDYYRPLTRYVLNQARLSH
;
A
#
# COMPACT_ATOMS: atom_id res chain seq x y z
N MET A 1 -19.57 -13.80 10.30
CA MET A 1 -18.86 -12.50 10.19
C MET A 1 -18.01 -12.30 11.43
N LEU A 2 -16.76 -11.86 11.28
CA LEU A 2 -15.94 -11.40 12.41
C LEU A 2 -16.57 -10.12 12.95
N SER A 3 -16.80 -10.02 14.26
CA SER A 3 -17.24 -8.76 14.87
C SER A 3 -16.09 -7.75 14.86
N ILE A 4 -16.42 -6.45 14.91
CA ILE A 4 -15.42 -5.38 15.01
C ILE A 4 -14.51 -5.61 16.23
N GLY A 5 -15.07 -6.01 17.37
CA GLY A 5 -14.30 -6.33 18.58
C GLY A 5 -13.32 -7.50 18.39
N ALA A 6 -13.71 -8.54 17.64
CA ALA A 6 -12.82 -9.66 17.34
C ALA A 6 -11.69 -9.26 16.37
N LEU A 7 -12.00 -8.41 15.38
CA LEU A 7 -10.98 -7.88 14.48
C LEU A 7 -10.00 -6.97 15.22
N ARG A 8 -10.48 -6.09 16.10
CA ARG A 8 -9.65 -5.26 16.97
C ARG A 8 -8.70 -6.10 17.82
N ALA A 9 -9.21 -7.16 18.45
CA ALA A 9 -8.40 -8.08 19.24
C ALA A 9 -7.33 -8.77 18.39
N HIS A 10 -7.68 -9.16 17.16
CA HIS A 10 -6.73 -9.74 16.21
C HIS A 10 -5.63 -8.73 15.80
N LEU A 11 -5.99 -7.48 15.50
CA LEU A 11 -5.03 -6.43 15.15
C LEU A 11 -3.95 -6.27 16.23
N LEU A 12 -4.37 -6.22 17.49
CA LEU A 12 -3.47 -6.11 18.65
C LEU A 12 -2.64 -7.38 18.88
N ALA A 13 -3.27 -8.57 18.80
CA ALA A 13 -2.58 -9.83 19.05
C ALA A 13 -1.53 -10.15 17.99
N ALA A 14 -1.81 -9.81 16.73
CA ALA A 14 -0.91 -10.00 15.60
C ALA A 14 0.10 -8.87 15.42
N ARG A 15 -0.01 -7.79 16.21
CA ARG A 15 0.77 -6.54 16.07
C ARG A 15 0.64 -5.88 14.71
N LEU A 16 -0.51 -6.03 14.06
CA LEU A 16 -0.89 -5.22 12.90
C LEU A 16 -1.21 -3.79 13.30
N ALA A 17 -1.70 -3.61 14.53
CA ALA A 17 -1.85 -2.33 15.20
C ALA A 17 -1.56 -2.50 16.70
N GLY A 18 -1.50 -1.39 17.45
CA GLY A 18 -0.90 -1.33 18.77
C GLY A 18 0.60 -1.08 18.67
N PRO A 19 1.42 -1.57 19.62
CA PRO A 19 2.88 -1.51 19.51
C PRO A 19 3.37 -2.38 18.33
N VAL A 20 3.95 -1.75 17.32
CA VAL A 20 4.40 -2.38 16.08
C VAL A 20 5.91 -2.66 16.08
N ALA A 21 6.40 -3.41 15.08
CA ALA A 21 7.82 -3.69 14.96
C ALA A 21 8.63 -2.47 14.52
N THR A 22 8.01 -1.56 13.75
CA THR A 22 8.61 -0.30 13.33
C THR A 22 8.99 0.55 14.54
N THR A 23 10.26 0.96 14.59
CA THR A 23 10.78 1.73 15.72
C THR A 23 10.54 3.22 15.51
N ARG A 24 10.39 3.93 16.62
CA ARG A 24 10.17 5.37 16.63
C ARG A 24 11.30 6.13 15.93
N GLU A 25 12.54 5.67 16.07
CA GLU A 25 13.71 6.23 15.40
C GLU A 25 13.60 6.09 13.88
N ASN A 26 13.07 4.96 13.40
CA ASN A 26 12.88 4.70 11.99
C ASN A 26 11.81 5.63 11.41
N SER A 27 10.65 5.74 12.05
CA SER A 27 9.57 6.65 11.63
C SER A 27 10.05 8.10 11.59
N LEU A 28 10.68 8.59 12.67
CA LEU A 28 11.21 9.96 12.73
C LEU A 28 12.30 10.21 11.67
N ARG A 29 13.12 9.20 11.35
CA ARG A 29 14.07 9.28 10.24
C ARG A 29 13.34 9.42 8.90
N SER A 30 12.31 8.61 8.64
CA SER A 30 11.50 8.71 7.42
C SER A 30 10.83 10.08 7.31
N TYR A 31 10.33 10.66 8.41
CA TYR A 31 9.71 11.99 8.40
C TYR A 31 10.72 13.07 8.00
N ARG A 32 11.93 13.03 8.56
CA ARG A 32 13.02 13.95 8.16
C ARG A 32 13.41 13.80 6.71
N LEU A 33 13.51 12.56 6.22
CA LEU A 33 13.83 12.27 4.83
C LEU A 33 12.72 12.73 3.88
N PHE A 34 11.45 12.58 4.27
CA PHE A 34 10.32 13.07 3.49
C PHE A 34 10.31 14.60 3.43
N ALA A 35 10.53 15.29 4.57
CA ALA A 35 10.66 16.74 4.61
C ALA A 35 11.82 17.25 3.73
N ALA A 36 12.88 16.44 3.59
CA ALA A 36 14.01 16.71 2.69
C ALA A 36 13.75 16.27 1.23
N ARG A 37 12.55 15.81 0.89
CA ARG A 37 12.13 15.30 -0.42
C ARG A 37 12.98 14.13 -0.93
N ASP A 38 13.42 13.24 -0.04
CA ASP A 38 14.18 12.05 -0.43
C ASP A 38 13.29 11.06 -1.20
N PRO A 39 13.63 10.69 -2.45
CA PRO A 39 12.77 9.87 -3.31
C PRO A 39 12.49 8.47 -2.77
N ARG A 40 13.27 7.98 -1.80
CA ARG A 40 13.09 6.65 -1.20
C ARG A 40 11.90 6.59 -0.24
N VAL A 41 11.48 7.73 0.31
CA VAL A 41 10.36 7.82 1.26
C VAL A 41 9.23 8.71 0.75
N THR A 42 9.42 9.48 -0.34
CA THR A 42 8.29 10.14 -1.02
C THR A 42 7.49 9.16 -1.88
N LEU A 43 8.06 8.01 -2.23
CA LEU A 43 7.37 6.92 -2.93
C LEU A 43 6.73 7.37 -4.25
N GLY A 44 7.31 8.38 -4.90
CA GLY A 44 6.83 8.94 -6.15
C GLY A 44 5.79 10.06 -6.03
N LEU A 45 5.39 10.42 -4.81
CA LEU A 45 4.60 11.60 -4.52
C LEU A 45 5.46 12.86 -4.66
N ASP A 46 4.93 13.89 -5.32
CA ASP A 46 5.47 15.24 -5.29
C ASP A 46 4.48 16.11 -4.52
N ALA A 47 4.73 16.25 -3.22
CA ALA A 47 3.83 16.95 -2.31
C ALA A 47 3.67 18.42 -2.70
N GLU A 48 2.41 18.87 -2.76
CA GLU A 48 2.03 20.23 -3.11
C GLU A 48 2.35 21.19 -1.96
N TRP A 49 2.16 20.76 -0.71
CA TRP A 49 2.45 21.57 0.47
C TRP A 49 3.89 21.36 0.95
N VAL A 50 4.36 22.34 1.73
CA VAL A 50 5.65 22.23 2.42
C VAL A 50 5.44 21.51 3.74
N TRP A 51 5.96 20.28 3.82
CA TRP A 51 5.87 19.44 5.01
C TRP A 51 7.16 19.50 5.82
N GLY A 52 7.11 20.15 7.00
CA GLY A 52 8.18 20.08 7.99
C GLY A 52 8.07 18.82 8.86
N GLU A 53 9.16 18.44 9.54
CA GLU A 53 9.18 17.27 10.45
C GLU A 53 8.06 17.34 11.51
N ARG A 54 7.78 18.53 12.06
CA ARG A 54 6.71 18.72 13.05
C ARG A 54 5.31 18.56 12.46
N ASP A 55 5.10 18.97 11.22
CA ASP A 55 3.82 18.84 10.54
C ASP A 55 3.56 17.40 10.13
N LEU A 56 4.60 16.69 9.68
CA LEU A 56 4.56 15.24 9.47
C LEU A 56 4.28 14.49 10.77
N LEU A 57 4.94 14.84 11.87
CA LEU A 57 4.68 14.21 13.15
C LEU A 57 3.22 14.38 13.58
N ARG A 58 2.66 15.58 13.42
CA ARG A 58 1.25 15.85 13.71
C ARG A 58 0.33 15.04 12.79
N LEU A 59 0.59 15.05 11.48
CA LEU A 59 -0.17 14.28 10.52
C LEU A 59 -0.18 12.78 10.87
N MET A 60 0.99 12.22 11.17
CA MET A 60 1.11 10.80 11.49
C MET A 60 0.46 10.47 12.83
N ALA A 61 0.48 11.38 13.81
CA ALA A 61 -0.27 11.20 15.05
C ALA A 61 -1.78 11.17 14.77
N ASP A 62 -2.27 12.05 13.90
CA ASP A 62 -3.70 12.11 13.52
C ASP A 62 -4.14 10.91 12.66
N LYS A 63 -3.28 10.46 11.74
CA LYS A 63 -3.60 9.42 10.74
C LYS A 63 -3.28 8.01 11.18
N CYS A 64 -2.24 7.83 11.99
CA CYS A 64 -1.79 6.52 12.44
C CYS A 64 -1.95 6.33 13.95
N GLY A 65 -2.03 7.40 14.74
CA GLY A 65 -2.08 7.30 16.20
C GLY A 65 -0.71 7.21 16.88
N VAL A 66 0.38 7.54 16.17
CA VAL A 66 1.72 7.61 16.77
C VAL A 66 1.78 8.71 17.83
N SER A 67 2.77 8.63 18.74
CA SER A 67 2.96 9.67 19.75
C SER A 67 3.18 11.05 19.11
N PRO A 68 2.41 12.11 19.44
CA PRO A 68 2.63 13.46 18.94
C PRO A 68 3.77 14.19 19.66
N ASP A 69 4.31 13.62 20.75
CA ASP A 69 5.35 14.24 21.57
C ASP A 69 6.70 14.20 20.84
N PRO A 70 7.30 15.36 20.50
CA PRO A 70 8.62 15.41 19.87
C PRO A 70 9.75 14.94 20.79
N ALA A 71 9.54 14.86 22.11
CA ALA A 71 10.50 14.28 23.04
C ALA A 71 10.48 12.74 23.04
N CYS A 72 9.42 12.12 22.50
CA CYS A 72 9.36 10.68 22.28
C CYS A 72 10.16 10.30 21.03
N VAL A 73 11.44 9.99 21.23
CA VAL A 73 12.41 9.77 20.15
C VAL A 73 12.87 8.31 19.99
N SER A 74 12.47 7.40 20.87
CA SER A 74 12.93 6.00 20.87
C SER A 74 11.87 5.01 21.32
N GLY A 75 12.09 3.72 21.00
CA GLY A 75 11.19 2.61 21.33
C GLY A 75 10.37 2.13 20.12
N SER A 76 9.35 1.30 20.37
CA SER A 76 8.40 0.91 19.33
C SER A 76 7.45 2.04 19.02
N ASP A 77 7.10 2.20 17.74
CA ASP A 77 5.99 3.05 17.36
C ASP A 77 4.65 2.38 17.68
N VAL A 78 3.58 3.14 17.59
CA VAL A 78 2.22 2.66 17.87
C VAL A 78 1.29 3.05 16.72
N ILE A 79 0.49 2.08 16.28
CA ILE A 79 -0.65 2.33 15.40
C ILE A 79 -1.93 2.20 16.23
N ASP A 80 -2.81 3.19 16.18
CA ASP A 80 -4.11 3.11 16.83
C ASP A 80 -5.01 2.11 16.06
N PRO A 81 -5.43 1.00 16.70
CA PRO A 81 -6.28 0.01 16.04
C PRO A 81 -7.63 0.57 15.59
N GLU A 82 -8.16 1.64 16.22
CA GLU A 82 -9.42 2.26 15.79
C GLU A 82 -9.24 3.00 14.46
N LEU A 83 -8.08 3.64 14.24
CA LEU A 83 -7.74 4.27 12.97
C LEU A 83 -7.54 3.23 11.87
N THR A 84 -6.93 2.08 12.18
CA THR A 84 -6.88 0.94 11.24
C THR A 84 -8.27 0.46 10.88
N LEU A 85 -9.17 0.27 11.86
CA LEU A 85 -10.54 -0.21 11.60
C LEU A 85 -11.35 0.77 10.74
N ALA A 86 -11.27 2.07 11.04
CA ALA A 86 -11.91 3.11 10.24
C ALA A 86 -11.34 3.17 8.81
N GLY A 87 -10.01 3.05 8.67
CA GLY A 87 -9.35 2.96 7.37
C GLY A 87 -9.82 1.75 6.56
N LEU A 88 -9.93 0.58 7.18
CA LEU A 88 -10.44 -0.64 6.52
C LEU A 88 -11.90 -0.53 6.08
N GLU A 89 -12.73 0.19 6.84
CA GLU A 89 -14.12 0.48 6.44
C GLU A 89 -14.17 1.40 5.20
N ALA A 90 -13.42 2.51 5.22
CA ALA A 90 -13.30 3.41 4.07
C ALA A 90 -12.71 2.69 2.85
N PHE A 91 -11.74 1.80 3.05
CA PHE A 91 -11.15 0.97 2.00
C PHE A 91 -12.22 0.04 1.38
N ALA A 92 -13.04 -0.60 2.20
CA ALA A 92 -14.12 -1.47 1.74
C ALA A 92 -15.19 -0.70 0.96
N ASP A 93 -15.52 0.53 1.35
CA ASP A 93 -16.44 1.39 0.62
C ASP A 93 -15.95 1.70 -0.80
N ARG A 94 -14.64 1.96 -0.97
CA ARG A 94 -14.03 2.17 -2.29
C ARG A 94 -14.07 0.91 -3.15
N LEU A 95 -13.81 -0.26 -2.57
CA LEU A 95 -13.96 -1.53 -3.29
C LEU A 95 -15.41 -1.77 -3.72
N ALA A 96 -16.39 -1.53 -2.84
CA ALA A 96 -17.81 -1.68 -3.14
C ALA A 96 -18.25 -0.74 -4.28
N ALA A 97 -17.76 0.50 -4.28
CA ALA A 97 -18.02 1.47 -5.32
C ALA A 97 -17.45 1.02 -6.68
N ALA A 98 -16.21 0.51 -6.71
CA ALA A 98 -15.60 -0.05 -7.92
C ALA A 98 -16.38 -1.28 -8.42
N ALA A 99 -16.75 -2.20 -7.53
CA ALA A 99 -17.54 -3.39 -7.85
C ALA A 99 -18.90 -3.05 -8.46
N LYS A 100 -19.62 -2.08 -7.88
CA LYS A 100 -20.93 -1.63 -8.39
C LYS A 100 -20.87 -1.13 -9.83
N ARG A 101 -19.77 -0.46 -10.21
CA ARG A 101 -19.54 0.05 -11.57
C ARG A 101 -18.86 -0.96 -12.49
N ARG A 102 -18.34 -2.08 -11.95
CA ARG A 102 -17.43 -3.00 -12.63
C ARG A 102 -16.21 -2.27 -13.20
N ALA A 103 -15.69 -1.36 -12.42
CA ALA A 103 -14.57 -0.50 -12.81
C ALA A 103 -13.31 -1.33 -13.11
N PRO A 104 -12.49 -0.96 -14.12
CA PRO A 104 -11.19 -1.57 -14.32
C PRO A 104 -10.28 -1.24 -13.13
N VAL A 105 -9.61 -2.24 -12.59
CA VAL A 105 -8.77 -2.11 -11.39
C VAL A 105 -7.37 -2.67 -11.63
N LEU A 106 -6.39 -2.12 -10.94
CA LEU A 106 -5.02 -2.60 -10.93
C LEU A 106 -4.60 -2.88 -9.49
N PHE A 107 -4.00 -4.04 -9.25
CA PHE A 107 -3.41 -4.39 -7.97
C PHE A 107 -1.89 -4.43 -8.07
N GLY A 108 -1.20 -3.86 -7.09
CA GLY A 108 0.25 -3.90 -7.04
C GLY A 108 0.77 -3.88 -5.61
N THR A 109 1.85 -4.62 -5.33
CA THR A 109 2.47 -4.64 -4.02
C THR A 109 3.98 -4.45 -4.12
N GLY A 110 4.50 -3.56 -3.28
CA GLY A 110 5.91 -3.39 -3.02
C GLY A 110 6.41 -4.35 -1.93
N HIS A 111 5.50 -4.98 -1.17
CA HIS A 111 5.82 -5.92 -0.09
C HIS A 111 5.29 -7.36 -0.35
N PRO A 112 5.66 -7.99 -1.48
CA PRO A 112 5.00 -9.22 -1.95
C PRO A 112 5.19 -10.45 -1.03
N HIS A 113 6.23 -10.49 -0.19
CA HIS A 113 6.39 -11.55 0.82
C HIS A 113 5.30 -11.51 1.91
N ARG A 114 4.70 -10.34 2.16
CA ARG A 114 3.75 -10.12 3.26
C ARG A 114 2.34 -9.93 2.76
N LEU A 115 2.14 -9.01 1.81
CA LEU A 115 0.82 -8.50 1.44
C LEU A 115 0.22 -9.14 0.19
N LEU A 116 0.99 -9.94 -0.57
CA LEU A 116 0.50 -10.55 -1.82
C LEU A 116 -0.81 -11.33 -1.62
N GLY A 117 -0.91 -12.10 -0.52
CA GLY A 117 -2.11 -12.87 -0.21
C GLY A 117 -3.35 -11.99 0.05
N PHE A 118 -3.16 -10.85 0.72
CA PHE A 118 -4.23 -9.88 0.97
C PHE A 118 -4.78 -9.32 -0.34
N TYR A 119 -3.92 -8.76 -1.19
CA TYR A 119 -4.36 -8.16 -2.46
C TYR A 119 -4.89 -9.20 -3.45
N ALA A 120 -4.33 -10.41 -3.49
CA ALA A 120 -4.77 -11.44 -4.42
C ALA A 120 -6.21 -11.92 -4.12
N GLU A 121 -6.56 -12.06 -2.83
CA GLU A 121 -7.93 -12.40 -2.43
C GLU A 121 -8.93 -11.27 -2.80
N LEU A 122 -8.53 -10.00 -2.68
CA LEU A 122 -9.35 -8.87 -3.14
C LEU A 122 -9.50 -8.83 -4.67
N ALA A 123 -8.42 -9.08 -5.41
CA ALA A 123 -8.42 -9.13 -6.87
C ALA A 123 -9.34 -10.25 -7.40
N ASP A 124 -9.30 -11.43 -6.77
CA ASP A 124 -10.19 -12.54 -7.11
C ASP A 124 -11.67 -12.17 -6.87
N ALA A 125 -11.98 -11.50 -5.76
CA ALA A 125 -13.35 -11.08 -5.44
C ALA A 125 -13.89 -10.03 -6.43
N LEU A 126 -13.09 -9.00 -6.77
CA LEU A 126 -13.48 -8.00 -7.77
C LEU A 126 -13.63 -8.62 -9.17
N SER A 127 -12.75 -9.55 -9.53
CA SER A 127 -12.84 -10.29 -10.79
C SER A 127 -14.12 -11.13 -10.86
N ALA A 128 -14.51 -11.79 -9.76
CA ALA A 128 -15.72 -12.62 -9.69
C ALA A 128 -17.02 -11.83 -9.92
N VAL A 129 -17.07 -10.56 -9.53
CA VAL A 129 -18.22 -9.66 -9.78
C VAL A 129 -18.15 -8.91 -11.11
N GLY A 130 -17.12 -9.19 -11.92
CA GLY A 130 -16.98 -8.72 -13.29
C GLY A 130 -16.14 -7.46 -13.49
N CYS A 131 -15.33 -7.05 -12.50
CA CYS A 131 -14.36 -5.97 -12.70
C CYS A 131 -13.19 -6.47 -13.58
N PRO A 132 -12.79 -5.72 -14.62
CA PRO A 132 -11.54 -6.00 -15.33
C PRO A 132 -10.33 -5.80 -14.40
N VAL A 133 -9.59 -6.86 -14.09
CA VAL A 133 -8.34 -6.76 -13.33
C VAL A 133 -7.17 -6.72 -14.30
N LEU A 134 -6.56 -5.54 -14.43
CA LEU A 134 -5.55 -5.25 -15.44
C LEU A 134 -4.19 -5.86 -15.06
N THR A 135 -3.50 -6.43 -16.05
CA THR A 135 -2.13 -6.95 -15.88
C THR A 135 -1.17 -6.49 -17.00
N PRO A 136 -1.06 -5.18 -17.28
CA PRO A 136 -0.22 -4.67 -18.36
C PRO A 136 1.27 -4.75 -17.97
N ALA A 137 2.15 -4.60 -18.95
CA ALA A 137 3.60 -4.57 -18.76
C ALA A 137 4.21 -5.83 -18.11
N GLN A 138 3.52 -6.99 -18.16
CA GLN A 138 4.10 -8.29 -17.79
C GLN A 138 5.44 -8.49 -18.50
N GLY A 139 6.50 -8.74 -17.72
CA GLY A 139 7.86 -8.95 -18.21
C GLY A 139 8.62 -7.67 -18.61
N ARG A 140 8.01 -6.49 -18.53
CA ARG A 140 8.69 -5.22 -18.81
C ARG A 140 9.76 -4.97 -17.76
N CYS A 141 10.96 -4.60 -18.22
CA CYS A 141 12.06 -4.25 -17.34
C CYS A 141 11.93 -2.81 -16.83
N VAL A 142 12.31 -2.59 -15.57
CA VAL A 142 12.32 -1.29 -14.90
C VAL A 142 13.62 -1.16 -14.13
N ASP A 143 14.36 -0.09 -14.38
CA ASP A 143 15.58 0.22 -13.65
C ASP A 143 15.25 0.97 -12.36
N ILE A 144 15.60 0.39 -11.22
CA ILE A 144 15.30 0.92 -9.89
C ILE A 144 16.62 1.28 -9.19
N THR A 145 16.72 2.52 -8.72
CA THR A 145 17.84 2.96 -7.88
C THR A 145 17.73 2.33 -6.50
N THR A 146 18.73 1.53 -6.13
CA THR A 146 18.85 0.93 -4.79
C THR A 146 20.02 1.57 -4.03
N ARG A 147 20.18 1.23 -2.75
CA ARG A 147 21.38 1.62 -1.97
C ARG A 147 22.70 1.09 -2.56
N PHE A 148 22.64 0.10 -3.46
CA PHE A 148 23.79 -0.52 -4.11
C PHE A 148 23.95 -0.07 -5.57
N GLY A 149 23.28 1.00 -5.99
CA GLY A 149 23.23 1.47 -7.37
C GLY A 149 21.95 1.03 -8.09
N VAL A 150 21.90 1.33 -9.39
CA VAL A 150 20.76 0.97 -10.25
C VAL A 150 20.77 -0.54 -10.49
N ARG A 151 19.61 -1.16 -10.30
CA ARG A 151 19.36 -2.56 -10.65
C ARG A 151 18.14 -2.65 -11.55
N THR A 152 18.22 -3.47 -12.59
CA THR A 152 17.09 -3.77 -13.47
C THR A 152 16.21 -4.81 -12.81
N TYR A 153 14.93 -4.55 -12.66
CA TYR A 153 13.92 -5.52 -12.22
C TYR A 153 12.97 -5.81 -13.39
N SER A 154 12.20 -6.89 -13.34
CA SER A 154 11.09 -7.11 -14.27
C SER A 154 9.74 -7.15 -13.55
N ILE A 155 8.73 -6.54 -14.15
CA ILE A 155 7.35 -6.61 -13.66
C ILE A 155 6.79 -8.02 -13.89
N ASP A 156 6.15 -8.58 -12.87
CA ASP A 156 5.49 -9.89 -12.92
C ASP A 156 4.15 -9.81 -12.18
N TYR A 157 3.29 -10.81 -12.39
CA TYR A 157 1.98 -10.89 -11.76
C TYR A 157 1.78 -12.25 -11.13
N VAL A 158 1.48 -12.26 -9.83
CA VAL A 158 1.05 -13.45 -9.12
C VAL A 158 -0.39 -13.26 -8.68
N ARG A 159 -1.29 -14.15 -9.11
CA ARG A 159 -2.73 -14.05 -8.86
C ARG A 159 -3.29 -12.63 -9.15
N ARG A 160 -2.90 -12.07 -10.30
CA ARG A 160 -3.28 -10.73 -10.79
C ARG A 160 -2.75 -9.53 -9.99
N VAL A 161 -1.85 -9.74 -9.04
CA VAL A 161 -1.18 -8.66 -8.30
C VAL A 161 0.19 -8.42 -8.90
N ALA A 162 0.45 -7.18 -9.31
CA ALA A 162 1.73 -6.76 -9.85
C ALA A 162 2.80 -6.72 -8.74
N LEU A 163 4.00 -7.19 -9.06
CA LEU A 163 5.20 -7.11 -8.24
C LEU A 163 6.43 -6.99 -9.14
N VAL A 164 7.61 -6.83 -8.53
CA VAL A 164 8.87 -6.84 -9.27
C VAL A 164 9.72 -8.07 -8.93
N ARG A 165 10.47 -8.56 -9.91
CA ARG A 165 11.41 -9.69 -9.78
C ARG A 165 12.84 -9.19 -9.94
N GLU A 166 13.76 -9.70 -9.11
CA GLU A 166 15.20 -9.48 -9.31
C GLU A 166 15.75 -10.29 -10.50
N PRO A 167 16.81 -9.80 -11.17
CA PRO A 167 17.52 -10.55 -12.20
C PRO A 167 18.04 -11.90 -11.67
N GLY A 168 17.92 -12.95 -12.48
CA GLY A 168 18.51 -14.26 -12.18
C GLY A 168 17.68 -15.14 -11.25
N VAL A 169 16.59 -14.63 -10.65
CA VAL A 169 15.63 -15.46 -9.90
C VAL A 169 14.67 -16.10 -10.90
N ARG A 170 15.02 -17.31 -11.37
CA ARG A 170 14.13 -18.16 -12.18
C ARG A 170 13.92 -19.49 -11.47
N GLY A 171 12.81 -19.62 -10.75
CA GLY A 171 12.38 -20.87 -10.14
C GLY A 171 10.88 -20.82 -9.84
N ALA A 172 10.19 -21.94 -10.07
CA ALA A 172 8.75 -22.07 -9.80
C ALA A 172 8.41 -21.94 -8.29
N ASP A 173 9.42 -22.03 -7.42
CA ASP A 173 9.27 -22.04 -5.95
C ASP A 173 9.53 -20.68 -5.29
N ASP A 174 10.08 -19.70 -6.01
CA ASP A 174 10.27 -18.36 -5.44
C ASP A 174 9.15 -17.44 -5.91
N VAL A 175 7.95 -17.66 -5.37
CA VAL A 175 6.71 -16.94 -5.72
C VAL A 175 6.75 -15.47 -5.29
N THR A 176 7.71 -15.10 -4.44
CA THR A 176 7.50 -14.04 -3.47
C THR A 176 7.89 -12.63 -3.90
N GLY A 177 8.44 -12.42 -5.10
CA GLY A 177 8.83 -11.10 -5.60
C GLY A 177 9.95 -10.43 -4.79
N ALA A 178 10.33 -9.21 -5.16
CA ALA A 178 11.30 -8.41 -4.42
C ALA A 178 10.63 -7.21 -3.76
N HIS A 179 11.06 -6.90 -2.54
CA HIS A 179 10.62 -5.72 -1.80
C HIS A 179 11.01 -4.43 -2.52
N THR A 180 10.07 -3.50 -2.71
CA THR A 180 10.35 -2.22 -3.36
C THR A 180 9.43 -1.10 -2.91
N HIS A 181 10.03 0.06 -2.67
CA HIS A 181 9.34 1.32 -2.40
C HIS A 181 9.22 2.19 -3.68
N SER A 182 9.76 1.70 -4.79
CA SER A 182 9.87 2.47 -6.04
C SER A 182 8.50 2.70 -6.68
N PRO A 183 8.21 3.92 -7.16
CA PRO A 183 7.01 4.20 -7.97
C PRO A 183 7.19 3.84 -9.45
N LEU A 184 8.40 3.51 -9.88
CA LEU A 184 8.69 3.26 -11.29
C LEU A 184 7.91 2.07 -11.88
N PRO A 185 7.68 0.96 -11.14
CA PRO A 185 6.83 -0.13 -11.63
C PRO A 185 5.41 0.32 -11.98
N VAL A 186 4.74 1.05 -11.09
CA VAL A 186 3.36 1.51 -11.38
C VAL A 186 3.32 2.49 -12.55
N ARG A 187 4.32 3.36 -12.69
CA ARG A 187 4.43 4.26 -13.85
C ARG A 187 4.55 3.48 -15.16
N ALA A 188 5.40 2.45 -15.19
CA ALA A 188 5.58 1.61 -16.37
C ALA A 188 4.33 0.77 -16.72
N VAL A 189 3.60 0.31 -15.70
CA VAL A 189 2.33 -0.42 -15.85
C VAL A 189 1.24 0.50 -16.40
N LEU A 190 1.10 1.72 -15.87
CA LEU A 190 0.11 2.70 -16.31
C LEU A 190 0.41 3.26 -17.71
N GLU A 191 1.69 3.47 -18.04
CA GLU A 191 2.10 3.86 -19.40
C GLU A 191 1.70 2.81 -20.43
N GLU A 192 1.98 1.52 -20.18
CA GLU A 192 1.58 0.44 -21.09
C GLU A 192 0.05 0.30 -21.19
N ALA A 193 -0.69 0.51 -20.08
CA ALA A 193 -2.14 0.52 -20.09
C ALA A 193 -2.72 1.64 -20.97
N ALA A 194 -2.07 2.81 -20.97
CA ALA A 194 -2.46 3.92 -21.84
C ALA A 194 -2.24 3.58 -23.32
N ASP A 195 -1.11 2.93 -23.64
CA ASP A 195 -0.72 2.62 -25.03
C ASP A 195 -1.56 1.49 -25.67
N ARG A 196 -1.94 0.47 -24.89
CA ARG A 196 -2.71 -0.67 -25.41
C ARG A 196 -4.22 -0.47 -25.28
N HIS A 197 -4.81 0.15 -26.30
CA HIS A 197 -6.26 0.39 -26.46
C HIS A 197 -6.93 1.27 -25.39
N GLY A 198 -6.15 1.93 -24.52
CA GLY A 198 -6.62 3.05 -23.69
C GLY A 198 -7.46 2.68 -22.46
N LEU A 199 -7.39 1.44 -21.97
CA LEU A 199 -8.10 1.06 -20.73
C LEU A 199 -7.20 1.30 -19.52
N LEU A 200 -7.23 2.53 -18.99
CA LEU A 200 -6.62 2.86 -17.71
C LEU A 200 -7.44 2.27 -16.55
N PRO A 201 -6.79 1.87 -15.44
CA PRO A 201 -7.53 1.55 -14.23
C PRO A 201 -8.23 2.79 -13.71
N GLU A 202 -9.47 2.64 -13.24
CA GLU A 202 -10.16 3.67 -12.47
C GLU A 202 -9.70 3.66 -11.01
N LEU A 203 -9.20 2.52 -10.51
CA LEU A 203 -8.72 2.35 -9.14
C LEU A 203 -7.44 1.50 -9.10
N VAL A 204 -6.42 2.01 -8.42
CA VAL A 204 -5.21 1.27 -8.06
C VAL A 204 -5.28 0.89 -6.57
N ILE A 205 -5.09 -0.39 -6.28
CA ILE A 205 -5.09 -0.93 -4.92
C ILE A 205 -3.71 -1.52 -4.63
N GLY A 206 -3.04 -1.05 -3.58
CA GLY A 206 -1.70 -1.53 -3.28
C GLY A 206 -1.08 -0.95 -2.02
N ASP A 207 0.26 -0.91 -2.02
CA ASP A 207 1.08 -0.31 -0.97
C ASP A 207 2.26 0.47 -1.57
N HIS A 208 2.97 1.20 -0.72
CA HIS A 208 4.17 1.96 -1.04
C HIS A 208 4.08 2.79 -2.36
N GLY A 209 5.06 2.62 -3.25
CA GLY A 209 5.17 3.32 -4.52
C GLY A 209 4.07 3.02 -5.53
N TRP A 210 3.32 1.91 -5.38
CA TRP A 210 2.17 1.62 -6.24
C TRP A 210 1.05 2.63 -6.01
N VAL A 211 0.80 2.98 -4.74
CA VAL A 211 -0.28 3.90 -4.36
C VAL A 211 0.11 5.34 -4.63
N CYS A 212 1.25 5.77 -4.08
CA CYS A 212 1.73 7.15 -4.25
C CYS A 212 2.00 7.48 -5.73
N GLY A 213 2.61 6.55 -6.47
CA GLY A 213 2.88 6.72 -7.90
C GLY A 213 1.61 6.84 -8.75
N ALA A 214 0.58 6.04 -8.46
CA ALA A 214 -0.70 6.12 -9.15
C ALA A 214 -1.47 7.39 -8.81
N GLY A 215 -1.56 7.74 -7.52
CA GLY A 215 -2.21 8.95 -7.04
C GLY A 215 -1.58 10.23 -7.60
N GLN A 216 -0.24 10.25 -7.71
CA GLN A 216 0.48 11.36 -8.34
C GLN A 216 0.10 11.55 -9.82
N LEU A 217 -0.21 10.46 -10.52
CA LEU A 217 -0.65 10.47 -11.92
C LEU A 217 -2.16 10.74 -12.08
N GLY A 218 -2.88 10.99 -10.99
CA GLY A 218 -4.31 11.32 -11.01
C GLY A 218 -5.24 10.11 -11.13
N ILE A 219 -4.73 8.90 -10.92
CA ILE A 219 -5.58 7.70 -10.81
C ILE A 219 -6.02 7.54 -9.35
N GLU A 220 -7.29 7.23 -9.10
CA GLU A 220 -7.76 6.95 -7.74
C GLU A 220 -6.93 5.80 -7.15
N ALA A 221 -6.34 6.01 -5.97
CA ALA A 221 -5.46 5.04 -5.34
C ALA A 221 -5.82 4.85 -3.87
N ILE A 222 -5.81 3.61 -3.40
CA ILE A 222 -6.02 3.25 -1.99
C ILE A 222 -5.00 2.19 -1.56
N GLY A 223 -4.63 2.19 -0.29
CA GLY A 223 -3.62 1.26 0.17
C GLY A 223 -3.38 1.14 1.66
N LEU A 224 -2.51 0.19 2.01
CA LEU A 224 -1.97 -0.01 3.34
C LEU A 224 -0.63 0.72 3.48
N ALA A 225 -0.34 1.28 4.65
CA ALA A 225 0.97 1.86 4.97
C ALA A 225 1.31 1.70 6.45
N ASP A 226 2.59 1.48 6.73
CA ASP A 226 3.17 1.50 8.08
C ASP A 226 3.57 2.94 8.48
N THR A 227 3.94 3.14 9.75
CA THR A 227 4.23 4.45 10.33
C THR A 227 5.52 5.09 9.82
N ASP A 228 6.36 4.36 9.11
CA ASP A 228 7.56 4.87 8.46
C ASP A 228 7.38 5.21 6.97
N ASP A 229 6.15 5.09 6.44
CA ASP A 229 5.75 5.50 5.09
C ASP A 229 4.84 6.75 5.10
N PRO A 230 5.36 7.94 5.48
CA PRO A 230 4.53 9.15 5.59
C PRO A 230 3.89 9.57 4.25
N ALA A 231 4.45 9.15 3.11
CA ALA A 231 3.97 9.58 1.80
C ALA A 231 2.52 9.19 1.52
N LEU A 232 2.04 8.02 1.95
CA LEU A 232 0.65 7.63 1.67
C LEU A 232 -0.32 8.53 2.44
N PHE A 233 0.00 8.87 3.69
CA PHE A 233 -0.81 9.74 4.53
C PHE A 233 -0.74 11.21 4.10
N VAL A 234 0.42 11.68 3.63
CA VAL A 234 0.53 12.99 2.98
C VAL A 234 -0.28 13.02 1.70
N GLY A 235 -0.18 11.99 0.88
CA GLY A 235 -0.98 11.84 -0.34
C GLY A 235 -2.47 11.86 -0.03
N GLU A 236 -2.91 11.26 1.08
CA GLU A 236 -4.30 11.31 1.52
C GLU A 236 -4.71 12.71 1.99
N ALA A 237 -3.87 13.39 2.78
CA ALA A 237 -4.12 14.74 3.24
C ALA A 237 -4.23 15.76 2.08
N GLU A 238 -3.46 15.55 1.01
CA GLU A 238 -3.47 16.38 -0.20
C GLU A 238 -4.48 15.90 -1.26
N GLY A 239 -5.25 14.85 -0.98
CA GLY A 239 -6.27 14.33 -1.90
C GLY A 239 -5.73 13.59 -3.14
N ARG A 240 -4.44 13.21 -3.14
CA ARG A 240 -3.80 12.37 -4.17
C ARG A 240 -4.05 10.88 -3.94
N VAL A 241 -4.21 10.48 -2.68
CA VAL A 241 -4.59 9.12 -2.27
C VAL A 241 -5.98 9.20 -1.64
N SER A 242 -6.87 8.27 -2.00
CA SER A 242 -8.26 8.31 -1.51
C SER A 242 -8.44 7.69 -0.13
N VAL A 243 -7.64 6.67 0.19
CA VAL A 243 -7.64 5.98 1.48
C VAL A 243 -6.23 5.45 1.76
N ALA A 244 -5.65 5.82 2.90
CA ALA A 244 -4.45 5.20 3.46
C ALA A 244 -4.79 4.52 4.79
N VAL A 245 -4.63 3.21 4.87
CA VAL A 245 -4.93 2.43 6.08
C VAL A 245 -3.66 2.22 6.88
N PRO A 246 -3.56 2.75 8.12
CA PRO A 246 -2.40 2.55 8.96
C PRO A 246 -2.38 1.12 9.50
N LEU A 247 -1.32 0.36 9.23
CA LEU A 247 -1.02 -0.94 9.85
C LEU A 247 0.44 -1.34 9.65
N ASP A 248 0.96 -2.24 10.48
CA ASP A 248 2.29 -2.86 10.29
C ASP A 248 2.22 -3.82 9.10
N ASP A 249 2.96 -3.51 8.04
CA ASP A 249 2.96 -4.25 6.78
C ASP A 249 4.01 -5.38 6.74
N ALA A 250 4.83 -5.50 7.79
CA ALA A 250 5.94 -6.43 7.89
C ALA A 250 5.61 -7.72 8.66
N VAL A 251 4.41 -7.81 9.27
CA VAL A 251 3.97 -9.01 10.02
C VAL A 251 3.76 -10.23 9.11
N HIS A 252 3.58 -11.41 9.73
CA HIS A 252 3.40 -12.66 9.00
C HIS A 252 2.16 -12.62 8.08
N SER A 253 2.29 -13.13 6.85
CA SER A 253 1.26 -13.02 5.80
C SER A 253 -0.10 -13.60 6.20
N ASP A 254 -0.12 -14.68 6.97
CA ASP A 254 -1.37 -15.29 7.46
C ASP A 254 -2.19 -14.36 8.38
N TYR A 255 -1.54 -13.36 9.00
CA TYR A 255 -2.23 -12.42 9.88
C TYR A 255 -3.11 -11.42 9.15
N TYR A 256 -2.94 -11.24 7.83
CA TYR A 256 -3.82 -10.35 7.05
C TYR A 256 -5.15 -11.02 6.68
N ARG A 257 -5.27 -12.35 6.79
CA ARG A 257 -6.48 -13.09 6.36
C ARG A 257 -7.77 -12.60 7.04
N PRO A 258 -7.81 -12.32 8.37
CA PRO A 258 -8.99 -11.74 8.99
C PRO A 258 -9.35 -10.35 8.46
N LEU A 259 -8.36 -9.54 8.09
CA LEU A 259 -8.57 -8.21 7.51
C LEU A 259 -9.17 -8.33 6.11
N THR A 260 -8.64 -9.23 5.26
CA THR A 260 -9.23 -9.49 3.94
C THR A 260 -10.70 -9.88 4.05
N ARG A 261 -11.00 -10.84 4.94
CA ARG A 261 -12.39 -11.28 5.17
C ARG A 261 -13.28 -10.15 5.65
N TYR A 262 -12.78 -9.28 6.53
CA TYR A 262 -13.53 -8.13 7.00
C TYR A 262 -13.85 -7.17 5.85
N VAL A 263 -12.82 -6.76 5.09
CA VAL A 263 -12.97 -5.85 3.94
C VAL A 263 -13.94 -6.40 2.91
N LEU A 264 -13.82 -7.68 2.53
CA LEU A 264 -14.74 -8.31 1.57
C LEU A 264 -16.18 -8.41 2.08
N ASN A 265 -16.37 -8.72 3.37
CA ASN A 265 -17.71 -8.72 3.97
C ASN A 265 -18.34 -7.32 3.94
N GLN A 266 -17.58 -6.29 4.33
CA GLN A 266 -18.07 -4.90 4.34
C GLN A 266 -18.37 -4.40 2.93
N ALA A 267 -17.54 -4.76 1.95
CA ALA A 267 -17.76 -4.44 0.55
C ALA A 267 -18.91 -5.25 -0.10
N ARG A 268 -19.52 -6.21 0.63
CA ARG A 268 -20.53 -7.18 0.13
C ARG A 268 -20.01 -8.03 -1.03
N LEU A 269 -18.73 -8.39 -0.97
CA LEU A 269 -18.02 -9.23 -1.93
C LEU A 269 -17.67 -10.61 -1.37
N SER A 270 -18.12 -10.92 -0.15
CA SER A 270 -18.03 -12.25 0.43
C SER A 270 -19.05 -13.20 -0.22
N HIS A 271 -18.57 -14.29 -0.82
CA HIS A 271 -19.39 -15.40 -1.29
C HIS A 271 -19.50 -16.50 -0.23
#